data_AF-A0A259CZZ4-F1
#
_entry.id   AF-A0A259CZZ4-F1
#
_cell.length_a   1.000
_cell.length_b   1.000
_cell.length_c   1.000
_cell.angle_alpha   90.00
_cell.angle_beta   90.00
_cell.angle_gamma   90.00
#
_symmetry.space_group_name_H-M   'P 1'
#
loop_
_entity.id
_entity.type
_entity.pdbx_description
1 polymer ?
#
loop_
_entity_poly.entity_id
_entity_poly.type
_entity_poly.pdbx_seq_one_letter_code
_entity_poly.pdbx_strand_id
1 'polypeptide(L)'
;MNRVIALCVLLLAAVLGYLHIDSRPAWAPFTPPEPIEIAASVEESVDSPQASNSLKPSKTLTPTKPLAINLQADWLPDTDAPSVHAASLIALKDGAVRAFWFAGSREGAPDVVINSSVFDPRAARWSAPTVVMSRVSAEKGLSRYIAKLGNPVPARMADGRMQLFFVTVSIGGWAGSSISSVISDDEGLTWTKPQRLIASPLINLSTLVKSPALQFSDGRLGLPAYHEWIGRFGELLRIQDGQIIDKRRMSSGRGAIQP
;
A
#
# COMPACT_ATOMS: atom_id res chain seq x y z
N MET A 1 37.22 -1.74 38.03
CA MET A 1 36.41 -0.52 37.76
C MET A 1 35.66 -0.59 36.43
N ASN A 2 36.32 -0.84 35.28
CA ASN A 2 35.65 -0.86 33.96
C ASN A 2 34.48 -1.85 33.80
N ARG A 3 34.54 -3.04 34.39
CA ARG A 3 33.46 -4.05 34.23
C ARG A 3 32.16 -3.66 34.93
N VAL A 4 32.26 -3.02 36.10
CA VAL A 4 31.09 -2.54 36.86
C VAL A 4 30.44 -1.36 36.14
N ILE A 5 31.24 -0.42 35.65
CA ILE A 5 30.74 0.72 34.86
C ILE A 5 30.04 0.23 33.58
N ALA A 6 30.65 -0.71 32.85
CA ALA A 6 30.05 -1.28 31.65
C ALA A 6 28.71 -1.99 31.93
N LEU A 7 28.63 -2.74 33.05
CA LEU A 7 27.38 -3.37 33.48
C LEU A 7 26.30 -2.32 33.82
N CYS A 8 26.65 -1.27 34.55
CA CYS A 8 25.72 -0.18 34.87
C CYS A 8 25.19 0.51 33.61
N VAL A 9 26.06 0.76 32.61
CA VAL A 9 25.64 1.34 31.32
C VAL A 9 24.70 0.42 30.55
N LEU A 10 24.99 -0.89 30.52
CA LEU A 10 24.11 -1.87 29.88
C LEU A 10 22.75 -1.97 30.56
N LEU A 11 22.71 -1.97 31.90
CA LEU A 11 21.46 -1.98 32.66
C LEU A 11 20.65 -0.71 32.43
N LEU A 12 21.30 0.46 32.45
CA LEU A 12 20.64 1.73 32.15
C LEU A 12 20.07 1.73 30.73
N ALA A 13 20.83 1.26 29.74
CA ALA A 13 20.37 1.14 28.36
C ALA A 13 19.18 0.17 28.23
N ALA A 14 19.19 -0.95 28.96
CA ALA A 14 18.07 -1.90 28.98
C ALA A 14 16.81 -1.30 29.61
N VAL A 15 16.94 -0.56 30.73
CA VAL A 15 15.82 0.13 31.38
C VAL A 15 15.26 1.22 30.48
N LEU A 16 16.12 2.06 29.88
CA LEU A 16 15.69 3.09 28.93
C LEU A 16 15.03 2.46 27.69
N GLY A 17 15.55 1.34 27.20
CA GLY A 17 14.96 0.58 26.11
C GLY A 17 13.59 0.02 26.46
N TYR A 18 13.44 -0.56 27.66
CA TYR A 18 12.15 -1.05 28.17
C TYR A 18 11.14 0.08 28.30
N LEU A 19 11.50 1.17 28.98
CA LEU A 19 10.61 2.33 29.14
C LEU A 19 10.21 2.94 27.79
N HIS A 20 11.13 2.99 26.82
CA HIS A 20 10.83 3.46 25.47
C HIS A 20 9.87 2.53 24.70
N ILE A 21 9.91 1.21 24.94
CA ILE A 21 8.98 0.25 24.33
C ILE A 21 7.61 0.30 25.02
N ASP A 22 7.60 0.32 26.35
CA ASP A 22 6.40 0.27 27.19
C ASP A 22 5.58 1.57 27.13
N SER A 23 6.23 2.71 26.97
CA SER A 23 5.58 4.02 26.84
C SER A 23 4.94 4.28 25.47
N ARG A 24 5.03 3.34 24.51
CA ARG A 24 4.42 3.55 23.18
C ARG A 24 2.90 3.55 23.27
N PRO A 25 2.21 4.61 22.83
CA PRO A 25 0.76 4.64 22.86
C PRO A 25 0.18 3.52 22.01
N ALA A 26 -1.02 3.07 22.39
CA ALA A 26 -1.81 2.20 21.53
C ALA A 26 -1.98 2.85 20.15
N TRP A 27 -1.93 2.03 19.10
CA TRP A 27 -2.27 2.52 17.77
C TRP A 27 -3.76 2.80 17.71
N ALA A 28 -4.13 3.79 16.90
CA ALA A 28 -5.51 4.00 16.53
C ALA A 28 -6.10 2.71 15.91
N PRO A 29 -7.42 2.48 16.01
CA PRO A 29 -8.05 1.39 15.29
C PRO A 29 -7.94 1.61 13.77
N PHE A 30 -8.12 0.54 12.99
CA PHE A 30 -8.25 0.67 11.55
C PHE A 30 -9.57 1.35 11.19
N THR A 31 -9.55 2.14 10.12
CA THR A 31 -10.78 2.68 9.52
C THR A 31 -11.54 1.50 8.91
N PRO A 32 -12.82 1.29 9.28
CA PRO A 32 -13.63 0.28 8.61
C PRO A 32 -13.79 0.65 7.13
N PRO A 33 -13.90 -0.34 6.22
CA PRO A 33 -14.16 -0.04 4.82
C PRO A 33 -15.46 0.75 4.70
N GLU A 34 -15.41 1.90 4.01
CA GLU A 34 -16.63 2.67 3.74
C GLU A 34 -17.59 1.81 2.88
N PRO A 35 -18.90 1.85 3.17
CA PRO A 35 -19.88 1.28 2.27
C PRO A 35 -19.74 1.94 0.90
N ILE A 36 -19.59 1.14 -0.16
CA ILE A 36 -19.56 1.65 -1.53
C ILE A 36 -20.95 2.22 -1.85
N GLU A 37 -21.12 3.54 -1.73
CA GLU A 37 -22.30 4.24 -2.25
C GLU A 37 -22.17 4.32 -3.78
N ILE A 38 -22.63 3.28 -4.47
CA ILE A 38 -22.78 3.34 -5.93
C ILE A 38 -23.99 4.23 -6.20
N ALA A 39 -23.73 5.46 -6.65
CA ALA A 39 -24.77 6.36 -7.15
C ALA A 39 -25.55 5.64 -8.26
N ALA A 40 -26.77 5.21 -7.95
CA ALA A 40 -27.67 4.63 -8.91
C ALA A 40 -27.93 5.66 -10.01
N SER A 41 -27.68 5.22 -11.24
CA SER A 41 -27.87 5.94 -12.49
C SER A 41 -29.25 6.59 -12.59
N VAL A 42 -29.22 7.82 -13.11
CA VAL A 42 -30.34 8.66 -13.58
C VAL A 42 -31.41 7.81 -14.28
N GLU A 43 -32.58 7.69 -13.66
CA GLU A 43 -33.82 7.36 -14.39
C GLU A 43 -34.58 8.66 -14.70
N GLU A 44 -35.04 8.69 -15.93
CA GLU A 44 -35.61 9.78 -16.69
C GLU A 44 -36.91 10.33 -16.08
N SER A 45 -37.01 11.65 -16.05
CA SER A 45 -38.16 12.41 -15.57
C SER A 45 -39.41 12.18 -16.43
N VAL A 46 -40.52 11.77 -15.82
CA VAL A 46 -41.87 11.92 -16.38
C VAL A 46 -42.64 12.96 -15.57
N ASP A 47 -43.21 13.91 -16.30
CA ASP A 47 -43.89 15.11 -15.83
C ASP A 47 -45.38 14.87 -15.50
N SER A 48 -45.82 15.49 -14.39
CA SER A 48 -47.14 16.14 -14.17
C SER A 48 -48.40 15.32 -13.75
N PRO A 49 -49.43 15.95 -13.12
CA PRO A 49 -49.57 16.03 -11.65
C PRO A 49 -50.97 15.61 -11.11
N GLN A 50 -51.11 15.31 -9.81
CA GLN A 50 -52.35 15.59 -9.07
C GLN A 50 -52.24 15.49 -7.54
N ALA A 51 -52.96 16.39 -6.88
CA ALA A 51 -52.98 16.66 -5.45
C ALA A 51 -53.82 15.65 -4.63
N SER A 52 -53.41 15.37 -3.39
CA SER A 52 -54.19 15.67 -2.16
C SER A 52 -53.67 14.91 -0.91
N ASN A 53 -53.63 15.66 0.19
CA ASN A 53 -53.55 15.32 1.62
C ASN A 53 -53.51 13.85 2.07
N SER A 54 -52.55 13.50 2.94
CA SER A 54 -52.78 13.40 4.41
C SER A 54 -51.62 12.67 5.11
N LEU A 55 -51.18 13.21 6.25
CA LEU A 55 -50.16 12.67 7.15
C LEU A 55 -50.64 11.40 7.89
N LYS A 56 -49.87 10.29 7.81
CA LYS A 56 -49.63 9.31 8.90
C LYS A 56 -48.29 8.58 8.69
N PRO A 57 -47.52 8.25 9.74
CA PRO A 57 -46.23 7.58 9.61
C PRO A 57 -46.44 6.05 9.61
N SER A 58 -46.13 5.40 8.49
CA SER A 58 -45.99 3.94 8.45
C SER A 58 -44.53 3.60 8.18
N LYS A 59 -43.86 3.02 9.19
CA LYS A 59 -42.58 2.32 9.02
C LYS A 59 -42.84 1.08 8.15
N THR A 60 -42.81 1.27 6.84
CA THR A 60 -42.68 0.16 5.91
C THR A 60 -41.18 0.02 5.65
N LEU A 61 -40.55 -0.98 6.27
CA LEU A 61 -39.23 -1.45 5.86
C LEU A 61 -39.38 -1.96 4.43
N THR A 62 -39.08 -1.11 3.46
CA THR A 62 -38.94 -1.51 2.06
C THR A 62 -37.88 -2.62 2.00
N PRO A 63 -38.15 -3.76 1.34
CA PRO A 63 -37.14 -4.78 1.16
C PRO A 63 -36.04 -4.18 0.30
N THR A 64 -34.86 -3.96 0.89
CA THR A 64 -33.67 -3.52 0.16
C THR A 64 -33.39 -4.59 -0.89
N LYS A 65 -33.71 -4.30 -2.16
CA LYS A 65 -33.35 -5.12 -3.30
C LYS A 65 -31.85 -5.43 -3.18
N PRO A 66 -31.44 -6.71 -3.12
CA PRO A 66 -30.02 -7.04 -2.99
C PRO A 66 -29.28 -6.38 -4.16
N LEU A 67 -28.24 -5.61 -3.82
CA LEU A 67 -27.40 -4.94 -4.80
C LEU A 67 -26.86 -6.02 -5.74
N ALA A 68 -27.23 -5.94 -7.02
CA ALA A 68 -26.71 -6.86 -8.02
C ALA A 68 -25.22 -6.55 -8.22
N ILE A 69 -24.36 -7.33 -7.57
CA ILE A 69 -22.91 -7.23 -7.76
C ILE A 69 -22.59 -7.80 -9.13
N ASN A 70 -22.28 -6.92 -10.09
CA ASN A 70 -21.79 -7.34 -11.39
C ASN A 70 -20.28 -7.60 -11.28
N LEU A 71 -19.91 -8.87 -11.14
CA LEU A 71 -18.51 -9.27 -11.09
C LEU A 71 -17.93 -9.25 -12.50
N GLN A 72 -16.94 -8.38 -12.73
CA GLN A 72 -16.18 -8.34 -13.97
C GLN A 72 -14.81 -8.98 -13.76
N ALA A 73 -14.39 -9.79 -14.74
CA ALA A 73 -13.03 -10.30 -14.86
C ALA A 73 -12.44 -9.78 -16.17
N ASP A 74 -11.22 -9.23 -16.09
CA ASP A 74 -10.49 -8.73 -17.25
C ASP A 74 -8.98 -8.94 -17.03
N TRP A 75 -8.22 -9.03 -18.12
CA TRP A 75 -6.77 -9.14 -18.07
C TRP A 75 -6.14 -7.75 -18.00
N LEU A 76 -5.02 -7.62 -17.28
CA LEU A 76 -4.19 -6.43 -17.39
C LEU A 76 -3.60 -6.34 -18.80
N PRO A 77 -3.35 -5.12 -19.33
CA PRO A 77 -2.73 -4.96 -20.63
C PRO A 77 -1.40 -5.71 -20.75
N ASP A 78 -1.21 -6.36 -21.89
CA ASP A 78 0.05 -7.01 -22.22
C ASP A 78 1.16 -5.96 -22.38
N THR A 79 2.35 -6.30 -21.91
CA THR A 79 3.57 -5.48 -22.04
C THR A 79 4.68 -6.23 -22.77
N ASP A 80 4.35 -7.32 -23.47
CA ASP A 80 5.26 -8.23 -24.19
C ASP A 80 6.32 -8.88 -23.27
N ALA A 81 6.16 -8.73 -21.96
CA ALA A 81 7.10 -9.23 -20.97
C ALA A 81 6.73 -10.68 -20.62
N PRO A 82 7.68 -11.63 -20.70
CA PRO A 82 7.38 -13.05 -20.45
C PRO A 82 7.08 -13.35 -18.98
N SER A 83 7.33 -12.42 -18.06
CA SER A 83 7.04 -12.56 -16.63
C SER A 83 6.35 -11.31 -16.10
N VAL A 84 5.21 -11.51 -15.46
CA VAL A 84 4.34 -10.48 -14.86
C VAL A 84 3.96 -10.93 -13.45
N HIS A 85 4.12 -10.07 -12.44
CA HIS A 85 3.84 -10.47 -11.06
C HIS A 85 3.49 -9.28 -10.14
N ALA A 86 2.93 -9.62 -8.97
CA ALA A 86 2.54 -8.71 -7.89
C ALA A 86 1.65 -7.53 -8.34
N ALA A 87 0.54 -7.87 -9.02
CA ALA A 87 -0.49 -6.90 -9.36
C ALA A 87 -1.15 -6.31 -8.11
N SER A 88 -1.41 -5.00 -8.13
CA SER A 88 -2.13 -4.27 -7.10
C SER A 88 -2.98 -3.17 -7.72
N LEU A 89 -4.04 -2.74 -7.03
CA LEU A 89 -5.06 -1.84 -7.55
C LEU A 89 -5.34 -0.71 -6.55
N ILE A 90 -5.75 0.45 -7.07
CA ILE A 90 -6.30 1.55 -6.28
C ILE A 90 -7.43 2.24 -7.06
N ALA A 91 -8.54 2.52 -6.38
CA ALA A 91 -9.61 3.34 -6.95
C ALA A 91 -9.14 4.80 -7.05
N LEU A 92 -9.37 5.42 -8.20
CA LEU A 92 -9.13 6.85 -8.45
C LEU A 92 -10.35 7.67 -8.03
N LYS A 93 -10.14 8.98 -7.84
CA LYS A 93 -11.19 9.90 -7.37
C LYS A 93 -12.36 10.06 -8.34
N ASP A 94 -12.16 9.78 -9.61
CA ASP A 94 -13.18 9.83 -10.66
C ASP A 94 -13.94 8.49 -10.83
N GLY A 95 -13.64 7.49 -9.99
CA GLY A 95 -14.23 6.16 -10.04
C GLY A 95 -13.52 5.18 -10.97
N ALA A 96 -12.49 5.61 -11.71
CA ALA A 96 -11.64 4.69 -12.46
C ALA A 96 -10.76 3.84 -11.51
N VAL A 97 -10.14 2.78 -12.03
CA VAL A 97 -9.24 1.92 -11.24
C VAL A 97 -7.86 1.95 -11.86
N ARG A 98 -6.84 2.31 -11.08
CA ARG A 98 -5.45 2.20 -11.52
C ARG A 98 -4.84 0.89 -11.01
N ALA A 99 -4.24 0.15 -11.94
CA ALA A 99 -3.44 -1.01 -11.64
C ALA A 99 -1.95 -0.70 -11.65
N PHE A 100 -1.20 -1.48 -10.89
CA PHE A 100 0.25 -1.55 -10.91
C PHE A 100 0.71 -2.99 -10.89
N TRP A 101 1.79 -3.30 -11.59
CA TRP A 101 2.45 -4.61 -11.57
C TRP A 101 3.91 -4.43 -11.96
N PHE A 102 4.76 -5.41 -11.66
CA PHE A 102 6.09 -5.43 -12.27
C PHE A 102 6.17 -6.48 -13.36
N ALA A 103 6.94 -6.19 -14.40
CA ALA A 103 7.14 -7.10 -15.52
C ALA A 103 8.56 -6.99 -16.09
N GLY A 104 9.05 -8.08 -16.68
CA GLY A 104 10.34 -8.16 -17.36
C GLY A 104 10.65 -9.59 -17.85
N SER A 105 11.88 -9.83 -18.27
CA SER A 105 12.33 -11.15 -18.76
C SER A 105 12.17 -12.29 -17.75
N ARG A 106 12.36 -12.00 -16.46
CA ARG A 106 12.06 -12.88 -15.31
C ARG A 106 12.02 -12.05 -14.03
N GLU A 107 11.50 -12.64 -12.95
CA GLU A 107 11.52 -12.00 -11.64
C GLU A 107 12.95 -11.57 -11.23
N GLY A 108 13.07 -10.29 -10.86
CA GLY A 108 14.33 -9.69 -10.41
C GLY A 108 15.41 -9.57 -11.49
N ALA A 109 15.05 -9.62 -12.78
CA ALA A 109 15.97 -9.30 -13.86
C ALA A 109 16.24 -7.79 -13.99
N PRO A 110 17.37 -7.38 -14.61
CA PRO A 110 17.74 -5.97 -14.72
C PRO A 110 16.78 -5.10 -15.55
N ASP A 111 15.99 -5.72 -16.43
CA ASP A 111 14.97 -5.11 -17.29
C ASP A 111 13.59 -5.00 -16.62
N VAL A 112 13.45 -5.45 -15.38
CA VAL A 112 12.17 -5.32 -14.65
C VAL A 112 11.81 -3.85 -14.44
N VAL A 113 10.56 -3.53 -14.79
CA VAL A 113 9.92 -2.24 -14.57
C VAL A 113 8.61 -2.41 -13.81
N ILE A 114 8.18 -1.36 -13.12
CA ILE A 114 6.83 -1.22 -12.58
C ILE A 114 5.98 -0.51 -13.63
N ASN A 115 4.96 -1.19 -14.11
CA ASN A 115 3.97 -0.69 -15.05
C ASN A 115 2.72 -0.22 -14.31
N SER A 116 1.94 0.63 -14.97
CA SER A 116 0.60 1.03 -14.55
C SER A 116 -0.32 1.15 -15.75
N SER A 117 -1.60 0.87 -15.55
CA SER A 117 -2.68 1.16 -16.50
C SER A 117 -3.93 1.57 -15.73
N VAL A 118 -4.83 2.31 -16.38
CA VAL A 118 -6.10 2.77 -15.81
C VAL A 118 -7.25 2.08 -16.53
N PHE A 119 -8.13 1.46 -15.76
CA PHE A 119 -9.39 0.93 -16.22
C PHE A 119 -10.46 2.01 -16.14
N ASP A 120 -11.04 2.35 -17.29
CA ASP A 120 -12.21 3.22 -17.38
C ASP A 120 -13.48 2.36 -17.29
N PRO A 121 -14.26 2.46 -16.19
CA PRO A 121 -15.47 1.66 -16.01
C PRO A 121 -16.60 2.03 -16.98
N ARG A 122 -16.60 3.24 -17.55
CA ARG A 122 -17.62 3.67 -18.52
C ARG A 122 -17.37 3.07 -19.90
N ALA A 123 -16.10 3.02 -20.31
CA ALA A 123 -15.69 2.42 -21.56
C ALA A 123 -15.36 0.91 -21.43
N ALA A 124 -15.37 0.37 -20.20
CA ALA A 124 -15.03 -1.00 -19.86
C ALA A 124 -13.70 -1.46 -20.49
N ARG A 125 -12.67 -0.60 -20.44
CA ARG A 125 -11.38 -0.85 -21.08
C ARG A 125 -10.20 -0.29 -20.29
N TRP A 126 -9.06 -0.96 -20.41
CA TRP A 126 -7.79 -0.46 -19.92
C TRP A 126 -7.14 0.54 -20.89
N SER A 127 -6.43 1.52 -20.34
CA SER A 127 -5.51 2.36 -21.09
C SER A 127 -4.27 1.57 -21.52
N ALA A 128 -3.50 2.11 -22.45
CA ALA A 128 -2.15 1.60 -22.71
C ALA A 128 -1.32 1.63 -21.41
N PRO A 129 -0.49 0.60 -21.17
CA PRO A 129 0.37 0.57 -19.99
C PRO A 129 1.49 1.60 -20.09
N THR A 130 1.83 2.23 -18.96
CA THR A 130 2.94 3.18 -18.84
C THR A 130 3.91 2.73 -17.76
N VAL A 131 5.21 2.97 -17.96
CA VAL A 131 6.23 2.68 -16.96
C VAL A 131 6.25 3.77 -15.88
N VAL A 132 6.07 3.36 -14.62
CA VAL A 132 6.15 4.25 -13.44
C VAL A 132 7.57 4.31 -12.90
N MET A 133 8.24 3.17 -12.82
CA MET A 133 9.59 3.08 -12.26
C MET A 133 10.37 1.96 -12.94
N SER A 134 11.58 2.25 -13.37
CA SER A 134 12.56 1.23 -13.78
C SER A 134 13.65 1.08 -12.73
N ARG A 135 14.44 0.01 -12.83
CA ARG A 135 15.63 -0.16 -12.00
C ARG A 135 16.58 1.05 -12.12
N VAL A 136 16.82 1.53 -13.34
CA VAL A 136 17.74 2.65 -13.62
C VAL A 136 17.21 3.97 -13.04
N SER A 137 15.91 4.25 -13.17
CA SER A 137 15.33 5.46 -12.57
C SER A 137 15.34 5.41 -11.04
N ALA A 138 15.10 4.22 -10.46
CA ALA A 138 15.22 4.01 -9.02
C ALA A 138 16.67 4.19 -8.53
N GLU A 139 17.67 3.68 -9.26
CA GLU A 139 19.09 3.87 -8.94
C GLU A 139 19.47 5.35 -8.89
N LYS A 140 19.11 6.09 -9.95
CA LYS A 140 19.40 7.51 -10.06
C LYS A 140 18.66 8.31 -8.98
N GLY A 141 17.39 8.01 -8.76
CA GLY A 141 16.55 8.70 -7.79
C GLY A 141 16.96 8.43 -6.34
N LEU A 142 17.34 7.20 -6.01
CA LEU A 142 17.75 6.82 -4.65
C LEU A 142 19.25 7.01 -4.40
N SER A 143 20.02 7.35 -5.43
CA SER A 143 21.48 7.50 -5.38
C SER A 143 22.19 6.28 -4.80
N ARG A 144 21.74 5.08 -5.21
CA ARG A 144 22.31 3.79 -4.79
C ARG A 144 22.10 2.74 -5.88
N TYR A 145 22.96 1.72 -5.90
CA TYR A 145 22.80 0.58 -6.79
C TYR A 145 21.54 -0.23 -6.46
N ILE A 146 20.75 -0.61 -7.46
CA ILE A 146 19.54 -1.43 -7.35
C ILE A 146 19.70 -2.63 -8.28
N ALA A 147 19.81 -3.81 -7.70
CA ALA A 147 19.83 -5.08 -8.40
C ALA A 147 18.43 -5.55 -8.81
N LYS A 148 17.41 -5.32 -7.96
CA LYS A 148 16.03 -5.77 -8.21
C LYS A 148 15.00 -4.71 -7.80
N LEU A 149 13.88 -4.70 -8.52
CA LEU A 149 12.72 -3.85 -8.34
C LEU A 149 11.46 -4.74 -8.31
N GLY A 150 10.45 -4.43 -7.50
CA GLY A 150 9.18 -5.16 -7.54
C GLY A 150 8.16 -4.76 -6.48
N ASN A 151 7.13 -5.60 -6.35
CA ASN A 151 6.01 -5.49 -5.40
C ASN A 151 5.43 -4.07 -5.23
N PRO A 152 4.84 -3.50 -6.28
CA PRO A 152 4.15 -2.22 -6.17
C PRO A 152 2.92 -2.36 -5.25
N VAL A 153 2.77 -1.43 -4.30
CA VAL A 153 1.62 -1.34 -3.40
C VAL A 153 1.17 0.12 -3.34
N PRO A 154 0.08 0.50 -4.03
CA PRO A 154 -0.47 1.84 -3.94
C PRO A 154 -1.24 2.03 -2.63
N ALA A 155 -1.25 3.26 -2.13
CA ALA A 155 -2.01 3.69 -0.96
C ALA A 155 -2.49 5.12 -1.13
N ARG A 156 -3.60 5.45 -0.46
CA ARG A 156 -4.13 6.81 -0.37
C ARG A 156 -3.64 7.44 0.93
N MET A 157 -2.95 8.56 0.83
CA MET A 157 -2.54 9.35 2.00
C MET A 157 -3.74 10.11 2.58
N ALA A 158 -3.66 10.55 3.85
CA ALA A 158 -4.71 11.34 4.50
C ALA A 158 -5.04 12.65 3.78
N ASP A 159 -4.06 13.26 3.11
CA ASP A 159 -4.24 14.47 2.30
C ASP A 159 -4.82 14.18 0.89
N GLY A 160 -5.17 12.91 0.61
CA GLY A 160 -5.76 12.47 -0.65
C GLY A 160 -4.75 12.23 -1.77
N ARG A 161 -3.45 12.43 -1.54
CA ARG A 161 -2.40 12.07 -2.51
C ARG A 161 -2.24 10.56 -2.63
N MET A 162 -1.68 10.13 -3.75
CA MET A 162 -1.35 8.73 -3.97
C MET A 162 0.11 8.49 -3.60
N GLN A 163 0.36 7.48 -2.77
CA GLN A 163 1.70 6.98 -2.50
C GLN A 163 1.84 5.58 -3.07
N LEU A 164 2.88 5.34 -3.87
CA LEU A 164 3.21 4.02 -4.37
C LEU A 164 4.44 3.51 -3.63
N PHE A 165 4.26 2.47 -2.81
CA PHE A 165 5.36 1.73 -2.22
C PHE A 165 5.86 0.68 -3.20
N PHE A 166 7.15 0.39 -3.16
CA PHE A 166 7.76 -0.68 -3.95
C PHE A 166 9.02 -1.19 -3.28
N VAL A 167 9.40 -2.42 -3.60
CA VAL A 167 10.60 -3.06 -3.06
C VAL A 167 11.79 -2.80 -3.95
N THR A 168 12.90 -2.41 -3.33
CA THR A 168 14.22 -2.27 -3.96
C THR A 168 15.24 -3.16 -3.26
N VAL A 169 16.11 -3.83 -4.03
CA VAL A 169 17.16 -4.71 -3.50
C VAL A 169 18.51 -4.26 -4.08
N SER A 170 19.56 -4.18 -3.25
CA SER A 170 20.94 -3.95 -3.75
C SER A 170 21.80 -5.22 -3.77
N ILE A 171 21.74 -6.03 -2.71
CA ILE A 171 22.63 -7.18 -2.52
C ILE A 171 21.89 -8.26 -1.72
N GLY A 172 22.28 -9.53 -1.83
CA GLY A 172 21.79 -10.60 -0.95
C GLY A 172 20.37 -11.11 -1.26
N GLY A 173 19.89 -10.93 -2.49
CA GLY A 173 18.55 -11.36 -2.89
C GLY A 173 17.44 -10.61 -2.13
N TRP A 174 16.25 -11.19 -2.02
CA TRP A 174 15.11 -10.54 -1.34
C TRP A 174 15.38 -10.25 0.15
N ALA A 175 16.30 -10.97 0.78
CA ALA A 175 16.74 -10.67 2.14
C ALA A 175 17.46 -9.31 2.28
N GLY A 176 17.99 -8.73 1.20
CA GLY A 176 18.56 -7.37 1.19
C GLY A 176 17.62 -6.30 0.63
N SER A 177 16.32 -6.56 0.69
CA SER A 177 15.28 -5.63 0.29
C SER A 177 15.17 -4.42 1.21
N SER A 178 14.62 -3.34 0.66
CA SER A 178 14.12 -2.20 1.41
C SER A 178 12.89 -1.65 0.72
N ILE A 179 12.02 -1.00 1.49
CA ILE A 179 10.85 -0.32 0.94
C ILE A 179 11.28 1.06 0.45
N SER A 180 10.85 1.39 -0.75
CA SER A 180 10.93 2.72 -1.33
C SER A 180 9.52 3.19 -1.67
N SER A 181 9.35 4.50 -1.83
CA SER A 181 8.09 5.06 -2.28
C SER A 181 8.28 6.27 -3.18
N VAL A 182 7.27 6.53 -3.99
CA VAL A 182 7.05 7.78 -4.73
C VAL A 182 5.65 8.27 -4.41
N ILE A 183 5.44 9.57 -4.54
CA ILE A 183 4.15 10.24 -4.28
C ILE A 183 3.68 10.91 -5.57
N SER A 184 2.38 10.90 -5.78
CA SER A 184 1.70 11.58 -6.88
C SER A 184 0.56 12.45 -6.34
N ASP A 185 0.50 13.67 -6.85
CA ASP A 185 -0.52 14.67 -6.52
C ASP A 185 -1.65 14.69 -7.59
N ASP A 186 -1.50 13.89 -8.66
CA ASP A 186 -2.31 13.90 -9.87
C ASP A 186 -2.79 12.50 -10.29
N GLU A 187 -3.18 11.68 -9.31
CA GLU A 187 -3.73 10.32 -9.50
C GLU A 187 -2.82 9.37 -10.31
N GLY A 188 -1.51 9.52 -10.17
CA GLY A 188 -0.48 8.65 -10.73
C GLY A 188 0.00 9.03 -12.14
N LEU A 189 -0.26 10.25 -12.59
CA LEU A 189 0.25 10.76 -13.88
C LEU A 189 1.72 11.18 -13.77
N THR A 190 2.08 11.87 -12.69
CA THR A 190 3.46 12.25 -12.37
C THR A 190 3.85 11.78 -10.98
N TRP A 191 5.15 11.61 -10.76
CA TRP A 191 5.70 11.03 -9.54
C TRP A 191 6.88 11.85 -9.03
N THR A 192 6.96 12.00 -7.71
CA THR A 192 8.10 12.61 -7.04
C THR A 192 9.37 11.76 -7.19
N LYS A 193 10.52 12.34 -6.81
CA LYS A 193 11.77 11.58 -6.67
C LYS A 193 11.58 10.45 -5.64
N PRO A 194 12.01 9.21 -5.93
CA PRO A 194 11.83 8.10 -5.00
C PRO A 194 12.59 8.32 -3.69
N GLN A 195 11.96 7.90 -2.60
CA GLN A 195 12.51 7.98 -1.24
C GLN A 195 12.53 6.59 -0.61
N ARG A 196 13.58 6.26 0.15
CA ARG A 196 13.70 5.01 0.88
C ARG A 196 13.07 5.16 2.26
N LEU A 197 12.21 4.22 2.65
CA LEU A 197 11.67 4.14 4.00
C LEU A 197 12.67 3.44 4.92
N ILE A 198 12.92 4.03 6.10
CA ILE A 198 13.87 3.48 7.09
C ILE A 198 13.11 2.64 8.12
N ALA A 199 13.12 1.32 7.94
CA ALA A 199 12.44 0.35 8.80
C ALA A 199 13.34 -0.23 9.92
N SER A 200 14.66 0.04 9.88
CA SER A 200 15.62 -0.40 10.89
C SER A 200 16.85 0.52 10.93
N PRO A 201 17.37 0.85 12.13
CA PRO A 201 18.43 1.85 12.30
C PRO A 201 19.83 1.41 11.84
N LEU A 202 20.15 0.11 11.79
CA LEU A 202 21.54 -0.31 11.50
C LEU A 202 21.83 -0.56 10.01
N ILE A 203 20.91 -1.15 9.24
CA ILE A 203 21.19 -1.52 7.83
C ILE A 203 19.96 -1.32 6.92
N ASN A 204 18.77 -1.16 7.49
CA ASN A 204 17.50 -1.01 6.79
C ASN A 204 17.30 -2.05 5.66
N LEU A 205 17.60 -3.31 5.96
CA LEU A 205 17.47 -4.43 5.03
C LEU A 205 16.33 -5.35 5.43
N SER A 206 15.95 -6.17 4.46
CA SER A 206 15.05 -7.29 4.60
C SER A 206 13.61 -6.91 4.89
N THR A 207 13.17 -5.70 4.59
CA THR A 207 11.75 -5.33 4.77
C THR A 207 11.09 -5.25 3.40
N LEU A 208 10.07 -6.08 3.18
CA LEU A 208 9.32 -6.18 1.94
C LEU A 208 7.84 -5.90 2.18
N VAL A 209 7.14 -5.51 1.11
CA VAL A 209 5.69 -5.31 1.09
C VAL A 209 5.09 -6.09 -0.08
N LYS A 210 3.81 -6.42 0.01
CA LYS A 210 3.02 -7.03 -1.09
C LYS A 210 1.52 -6.87 -0.87
N SER A 211 1.08 -6.84 0.38
CA SER A 211 -0.33 -6.71 0.73
C SER A 211 -0.80 -5.25 0.71
N PRO A 212 -2.10 -4.99 0.46
CA PRO A 212 -2.65 -3.64 0.47
C PRO A 212 -2.39 -2.89 1.78
N ALA A 213 -2.18 -1.57 1.67
CA ALA A 213 -2.12 -0.71 2.84
C ALA A 213 -3.50 -0.55 3.49
N LEU A 214 -3.50 -0.36 4.80
CA LEU A 214 -4.66 -0.13 5.64
C LEU A 214 -4.66 1.33 6.10
N GLN A 215 -5.84 1.92 6.25
CA GLN A 215 -5.97 3.23 6.89
C GLN A 215 -6.24 3.06 8.39
N PHE A 216 -5.56 3.87 9.19
CA PHE A 216 -5.90 4.06 10.60
C PHE A 216 -6.94 5.19 10.73
N SER A 217 -7.76 5.14 11.78
CA SER A 217 -8.80 6.15 12.03
C SER A 217 -8.25 7.55 12.35
N ASP A 218 -6.94 7.66 12.56
CA ASP A 218 -6.21 8.92 12.75
C ASP A 218 -5.56 9.44 11.45
N GLY A 219 -5.89 8.86 10.29
CA GLY A 219 -5.39 9.24 8.97
C GLY A 219 -4.01 8.65 8.63
N ARG A 220 -3.37 7.91 9.53
CA ARG A 220 -2.08 7.29 9.24
C ARG A 220 -2.24 6.03 8.38
N LEU A 221 -1.15 5.63 7.72
CA LEU A 221 -1.11 4.40 6.94
C LEU A 221 -0.54 3.24 7.76
N GLY A 222 -1.20 2.10 7.69
CA GLY A 222 -0.69 0.80 8.12
C GLY A 222 -0.23 0.02 6.90
N LEU A 223 1.05 -0.33 6.81
CA LEU A 223 1.60 -1.07 5.69
C LEU A 223 2.05 -2.45 6.16
N PRO A 224 1.32 -3.53 5.80
CA PRO A 224 1.75 -4.88 6.08
C PRO A 224 3.06 -5.17 5.33
N ALA A 225 4.05 -5.61 6.09
CA ALA A 225 5.39 -5.89 5.62
C ALA A 225 5.86 -7.25 6.14
N TYR A 226 7.00 -7.72 5.64
CA TYR A 226 7.61 -8.94 6.15
C TYR A 226 9.13 -8.86 6.12
N HIS A 227 9.73 -9.59 7.06
CA HIS A 227 11.16 -9.73 7.25
C HIS A 227 11.66 -11.08 6.73
N GLU A 228 12.88 -11.14 6.16
CA GLU A 228 13.46 -12.39 5.65
C GLU A 228 14.88 -12.72 6.16
N TRP A 229 15.58 -11.78 6.80
CA TRP A 229 16.97 -11.96 7.20
C TRP A 229 17.07 -12.50 8.62
N ILE A 230 17.81 -13.60 8.80
CA ILE A 230 17.98 -14.33 10.08
C ILE A 230 16.69 -14.97 10.63
N GLY A 231 15.51 -14.44 10.31
CA GLY A 231 14.20 -15.01 10.57
C GLY A 231 13.17 -14.50 9.57
N ARG A 232 12.06 -15.24 9.44
CA ARG A 232 10.96 -14.90 8.54
C ARG A 232 9.69 -14.58 9.33
N PHE A 233 9.23 -13.35 9.29
CA PHE A 233 8.06 -12.93 10.08
C PHE A 233 7.35 -11.71 9.48
N GLY A 234 6.03 -11.66 9.65
CA GLY A 234 5.21 -10.49 9.33
C GLY A 234 5.42 -9.33 10.32
N GLU A 235 5.40 -8.12 9.78
CA GLU A 235 5.44 -6.85 10.51
C GLU A 235 4.34 -5.93 9.99
N LEU A 236 3.81 -5.06 10.84
CA LEU A 236 2.97 -3.94 10.42
C LEU A 236 3.76 -2.66 10.64
N LEU A 237 3.89 -1.85 9.60
CA LEU A 237 4.55 -0.55 9.65
C LEU A 237 3.49 0.53 9.79
N ARG A 238 3.69 1.48 10.70
CA ARG A 238 2.86 2.67 10.81
C ARG A 238 3.58 3.84 10.15
N ILE A 239 2.94 4.45 9.18
CA ILE A 239 3.52 5.45 8.28
C ILE A 239 2.78 6.78 8.44
N GLN A 240 3.58 7.85 8.50
CA GLN A 240 3.11 9.23 8.47
C GLN A 240 4.08 10.04 7.63
N ASP A 241 3.56 10.87 6.71
CA ASP A 241 4.36 11.77 5.86
C ASP A 241 5.53 11.08 5.13
N GLY A 242 5.28 9.87 4.63
CA GLY A 242 6.27 9.05 3.92
C GLY A 242 7.35 8.42 4.80
N GLN A 243 7.25 8.54 6.13
CA GLN A 243 8.19 7.98 7.08
C GLN A 243 7.55 6.88 7.93
N ILE A 244 8.35 5.87 8.29
CA ILE A 244 7.94 4.84 9.26
C ILE A 244 8.13 5.45 10.65
N ILE A 245 7.03 5.65 11.37
CA ILE A 245 7.04 6.22 12.73
C ILE A 245 6.98 5.16 13.82
N ASP A 246 6.44 3.98 13.50
CA ASP A 246 6.37 2.85 14.42
C ASP A 246 6.29 1.54 13.63
N LYS A 247 6.63 0.43 14.28
CA LYS A 247 6.64 -0.91 13.70
C LYS A 247 6.32 -1.95 14.76
N ARG A 248 5.44 -2.89 14.42
CA ARG A 248 5.05 -4.01 15.30
C ARG A 248 5.17 -5.34 14.57
N ARG A 249 5.59 -6.38 15.29
CA ARG A 249 5.61 -7.75 14.78
C ARG A 249 4.20 -8.33 14.85
N MET A 250 3.78 -9.05 13.81
CA MET A 250 2.43 -9.64 13.73
C MET A 250 2.39 -11.09 14.24
N SER A 251 3.52 -11.78 14.27
CA SER A 251 3.62 -13.19 14.67
C SER A 251 4.72 -13.43 15.70
N SER A 252 4.55 -14.44 16.55
CA SER A 252 5.64 -15.00 17.35
C SER A 252 6.44 -16.01 16.53
N GLY A 253 7.72 -16.22 16.86
CA GLY A 253 8.59 -17.18 16.16
C GLY A 253 9.09 -16.72 14.79
N ARG A 254 9.91 -17.55 14.12
CA ARG A 254 10.73 -17.14 12.94
C ARG A 254 10.28 -17.75 11.59
N GLY A 255 9.08 -18.29 11.50
CA GLY A 255 8.59 -19.03 10.31
C GLY A 255 7.36 -18.47 9.61
N ALA A 256 6.63 -17.51 10.20
CA ALA A 256 5.35 -17.01 9.68
C ALA A 256 5.57 -15.73 8.86
N ILE A 257 5.96 -15.91 7.59
CA ILE A 257 6.48 -14.83 6.74
C ILE A 257 5.41 -13.84 6.25
N GLN A 258 4.27 -14.32 5.78
CA GLN A 258 3.25 -13.44 5.18
C GLN A 258 2.16 -13.10 6.20
N PRO A 259 1.86 -11.81 6.40
CA PRO A 259 0.72 -11.36 7.19
C PRO A 259 -0.62 -11.57 6.48
#